data_AF-A0A845ACG3-F1
#
_entry.id   AF-A0A845ACG3-F1
#
_cell.length_a   1.000
_cell.length_b   1.000
_cell.length_c   1.000
_cell.angle_alpha   90.00
_cell.angle_beta   90.00
_cell.angle_gamma   90.00
#
_symmetry.space_group_name_H-M   'P 1'
#
loop_
_entity.id
_entity.type
_entity.pdbx_description
1 polymer ?
#
loop_
_entity_poly.entity_id
_entity_poly.type
_entity_poly.pdbx_seq_one_letter_code
_entity_poly.pdbx_strand_id
1 'polypeptide(L)'
;MRIITSILAVIATLSLAVQPVAAQSILRDAETEALFQDMVDPLAVAAGLHKGAIEVVLINDPSINAFVAGGQRIYVHSGLINAADSANEVQGVLAHELGHIMGGHVIRSSEGMGKAANISILSMLLGVAAMAAGAGEAGAGVMAMGQQAAMGSYLSFSRVQESSADAASVDYLSKAGISGKGSVAFFKILQNQEFRYGYRQDDDAAFYRTHPLTGDRIQRLQADFEKDPAWNKPPDPDLERRFQRVKAKLYGYLASPAATLRAYPDYMTGIPARYARAYAYHKDARIDKALAETDALLKMDPDDPYFLELKGQVLLESGRPADALAPLRKATEITGNAPLIAATFGHALIATEDVSHFNEAESVLKKAVARDRENPFAWYQLGTVYAAKGDMPRARLASAEQLVMTNRPAEALQNAQAAERGLPTGSPDWIRAQDIEMEARADLDRKRDRN
;
A
#
# COMPACT_ATOMS: atom_id res chain seq x y z
N MET A 1 -44.41 29.21 1.86
CA MET A 1 -44.15 27.81 1.47
C MET A 1 -43.00 27.62 0.48
N ARG A 2 -42.78 28.50 -0.53
CA ARG A 2 -41.69 28.36 -1.50
C ARG A 2 -40.26 28.62 -0.98
N ILE A 3 -40.10 29.36 0.13
CA ILE A 3 -38.77 29.68 0.71
C ILE A 3 -38.22 28.51 1.54
N ILE A 4 -39.08 27.68 2.13
CA ILE A 4 -38.67 26.52 2.94
C ILE A 4 -38.23 25.34 2.05
N THR A 5 -38.83 25.20 0.87
CA THR A 5 -38.41 24.20 -0.13
C THR A 5 -37.04 24.51 -0.76
N SER A 6 -36.63 25.77 -0.84
CA SER A 6 -35.32 26.14 -1.41
C SER A 6 -34.16 25.94 -0.44
N ILE A 7 -34.39 26.03 0.87
CA ILE A 7 -33.36 25.81 1.90
C ILE A 7 -33.07 24.31 2.07
N LEU A 8 -34.09 23.45 1.93
CA LEU A 8 -33.91 21.99 1.97
C LEU A 8 -33.19 21.43 0.73
N ALA A 9 -33.32 22.07 -0.44
CA ALA A 9 -32.61 21.67 -1.66
C ALA A 9 -31.11 22.01 -1.62
N VAL A 10 -30.71 23.11 -0.96
CA VAL A 10 -29.29 23.50 -0.81
C VAL A 10 -28.56 22.61 0.21
N ILE A 11 -29.25 22.16 1.26
CA ILE A 11 -28.68 21.22 2.25
C ILE A 11 -28.55 19.81 1.66
N ALA A 12 -29.44 19.42 0.73
CA ALA A 12 -29.36 18.14 0.02
C ALA A 12 -28.22 18.07 -1.02
N THR A 13 -27.70 19.20 -1.50
CA THR A 13 -26.53 19.26 -2.41
C THR A 13 -25.18 19.43 -1.69
N LEU A 14 -25.17 19.63 -0.37
CA LEU A 14 -23.96 19.75 0.46
C LEU A 14 -23.57 18.46 1.17
N SER A 15 -24.37 17.40 1.04
CA SER A 15 -23.96 16.05 1.41
C SER A 15 -23.18 15.45 0.24
N LEU A 16 -21.92 15.88 0.08
CA LEU A 16 -20.90 14.95 -0.42
C LEU A 16 -21.01 13.75 0.52
N ALA A 17 -21.62 12.67 0.05
CA ALA A 17 -21.56 11.40 0.72
C ALA A 17 -20.07 11.10 0.85
N VAL A 18 -19.50 11.37 2.02
CA VAL A 18 -18.29 10.72 2.47
C VAL A 18 -18.71 9.27 2.59
N GLN A 19 -18.62 8.55 1.46
CA GLN A 19 -18.59 7.11 1.49
C GLN A 19 -17.53 6.77 2.54
N PRO A 20 -17.85 5.95 3.56
CA PRO A 20 -16.81 5.44 4.40
C PRO A 20 -15.81 4.80 3.44
N VAL A 21 -14.59 5.34 3.36
CA VAL A 21 -13.49 4.60 2.78
C VAL A 21 -13.48 3.33 3.61
N ALA A 22 -13.99 2.23 3.05
CA ALA A 22 -13.78 0.92 3.61
C ALA A 22 -12.28 0.89 3.90
N ALA A 23 -11.89 0.69 5.16
CA ALA A 23 -10.49 0.76 5.55
C ALA A 23 -9.74 -0.20 4.62
N GLN A 24 -9.10 0.34 3.58
CA GLN A 24 -8.45 -0.48 2.57
C GLN A 24 -7.35 -1.20 3.33
N SER A 25 -7.41 -2.53 3.34
CA SER A 25 -6.46 -3.31 4.12
C SER A 25 -5.10 -3.24 3.43
N ILE A 26 -4.06 -2.88 4.19
CA ILE A 26 -2.69 -3.00 3.72
C ILE A 26 -2.38 -4.50 3.61
N LEU A 27 -1.87 -4.92 2.46
CA LEU A 27 -1.41 -6.28 2.23
C LEU A 27 0.08 -6.34 2.50
N ARG A 28 0.46 -6.98 3.61
CA ARG A 28 1.85 -7.17 3.99
C ARG A 28 2.29 -8.58 3.66
N ASP A 29 3.37 -8.69 2.89
CA ASP A 29 3.94 -9.96 2.45
C ASP A 29 5.43 -9.80 2.22
N ALA A 30 6.25 -10.69 2.81
CA ALA A 30 7.70 -10.55 2.83
C ALA A 30 8.31 -10.53 1.41
N GLU A 31 7.75 -11.33 0.52
CA GLU A 31 8.22 -11.45 -0.86
C GLU A 31 7.83 -10.24 -1.70
N THR A 32 6.57 -9.82 -1.58
CA THR A 32 6.03 -8.67 -2.32
C THR A 32 6.72 -7.38 -1.89
N GLU A 33 6.91 -7.16 -0.58
CA GLU A 33 7.64 -6.00 -0.05
C GLU A 33 9.10 -5.98 -0.56
N ALA A 34 9.79 -7.14 -0.54
CA ALA A 34 11.14 -7.24 -1.08
C ALA A 34 11.21 -6.98 -2.60
N LEU A 35 10.25 -7.51 -3.37
CA LEU A 35 10.15 -7.27 -4.81
C LEU A 35 9.98 -5.78 -5.10
N PHE A 36 9.07 -5.10 -4.39
CA PHE A 36 8.86 -3.68 -4.60
C PHE A 36 10.08 -2.85 -4.20
N GLN A 37 10.78 -3.23 -3.12
CA GLN A 37 12.02 -2.56 -2.75
C GLN A 37 13.07 -2.68 -3.86
N ASP A 38 13.24 -3.86 -4.44
CA ASP A 38 14.18 -4.10 -5.55
C ASP A 38 13.78 -3.34 -6.83
N MET A 39 12.48 -3.12 -7.05
CA MET A 39 11.98 -2.30 -8.15
C MET A 39 12.25 -0.81 -7.96
N VAL A 40 12.04 -0.28 -6.74
CA VAL A 40 12.09 1.15 -6.45
C VAL A 40 13.48 1.66 -6.09
N ASP A 41 14.34 0.83 -5.48
CA ASP A 41 15.68 1.25 -5.03
C ASP A 41 16.57 1.83 -6.13
N PRO A 42 16.65 1.23 -7.33
CA PRO A 42 17.41 1.82 -8.44
C PRO A 42 16.86 3.19 -8.86
N LEU A 43 15.55 3.38 -8.80
CA LEU A 43 14.87 4.64 -9.14
C LEU A 43 15.15 5.70 -8.06
N ALA A 44 15.07 5.32 -6.79
CA ALA A 44 15.39 6.18 -5.66
C ALA A 44 16.86 6.67 -5.73
N VAL A 45 17.80 5.77 -6.02
CA VAL A 45 19.21 6.13 -6.22
C VAL A 45 19.38 7.06 -7.43
N ALA A 46 18.70 6.81 -8.54
CA ALA A 46 18.70 7.69 -9.70
C ALA A 46 18.13 9.10 -9.42
N ALA A 47 17.17 9.19 -8.49
CA ALA A 47 16.61 10.44 -7.98
C ALA A 47 17.49 11.14 -6.93
N GLY A 48 18.65 10.57 -6.57
CA GLY A 48 19.58 11.13 -5.58
C GLY A 48 19.26 10.77 -4.12
N LEU A 49 18.38 9.80 -3.89
CA LEU A 49 18.10 9.25 -2.56
C LEU A 49 18.99 8.04 -2.26
N HIS A 50 19.02 7.62 -0.99
CA HIS A 50 19.67 6.36 -0.61
C HIS A 50 18.71 5.18 -0.79
N LYS A 51 19.25 3.95 -0.88
CA LYS A 51 18.44 2.73 -0.90
C LYS A 51 17.59 2.62 0.37
N GLY A 52 16.35 2.17 0.23
CA GLY A 52 15.39 2.11 1.34
C GLY A 52 14.78 3.45 1.74
N ALA A 53 15.08 4.55 1.04
CA ALA A 53 14.46 5.84 1.31
C ALA A 53 12.98 5.89 0.92
N ILE A 54 12.56 5.07 -0.05
CA ILE A 54 11.19 4.98 -0.52
C ILE A 54 10.64 3.61 -0.16
N GLU A 55 9.47 3.61 0.48
CA GLU A 55 8.70 2.42 0.82
C GLU A 55 7.50 2.29 -0.13
N VAL A 56 7.22 1.07 -0.59
CA VAL A 56 6.06 0.78 -1.42
C VAL A 56 5.08 -0.08 -0.64
N VAL A 57 3.85 0.41 -0.50
CA VAL A 57 2.79 -0.21 0.32
C VAL A 57 1.71 -0.77 -0.60
N LEU A 58 1.43 -2.08 -0.49
CA LEU A 58 0.35 -2.70 -1.25
C LEU A 58 -1.00 -2.51 -0.55
N ILE A 59 -1.98 -2.02 -1.30
CA ILE A 59 -3.35 -1.79 -0.86
C ILE A 59 -4.25 -2.86 -1.46
N ASN A 60 -5.06 -3.51 -0.62
CA ASN A 60 -6.09 -4.45 -1.05
C ASN A 60 -7.27 -3.70 -1.69
N ASP A 61 -7.06 -3.31 -2.94
CA ASP A 61 -8.07 -2.67 -3.76
C ASP A 61 -7.94 -3.22 -5.19
N PRO A 62 -9.04 -3.72 -5.79
CA PRO A 62 -9.03 -4.30 -7.13
C PRO A 62 -8.96 -3.24 -8.24
N SER A 63 -9.17 -1.96 -7.93
CA SER A 63 -8.99 -0.87 -8.91
C SER A 63 -7.52 -0.71 -9.28
N ILE A 64 -7.26 -0.23 -10.49
CA ILE A 64 -5.91 0.08 -10.93
C ILE A 64 -5.58 1.48 -10.44
N ASN A 65 -4.66 1.56 -9.50
CA ASN A 65 -4.15 2.83 -9.02
C ASN A 65 -2.78 2.70 -8.37
N ALA A 66 -2.06 3.81 -8.35
CA ALA A 66 -0.94 4.07 -7.45
C ALA A 66 -0.99 5.54 -7.05
N PHE A 67 -0.47 5.88 -5.87
CA PHE A 67 -0.41 7.26 -5.41
C PHE A 67 0.63 7.45 -4.32
N VAL A 68 1.03 8.70 -4.09
CA VAL A 68 1.93 9.07 -2.99
C VAL A 68 1.14 9.65 -1.83
N ALA A 69 1.45 9.23 -0.61
CA ALA A 69 0.97 9.88 0.61
C ALA A 69 2.04 9.81 1.73
N GLY A 70 1.95 10.70 2.72
CA GLY A 70 2.83 10.66 3.89
C GLY A 70 4.32 10.95 3.61
N GLY A 71 4.66 11.51 2.44
CA GLY A 71 6.01 11.96 2.10
C GLY A 71 6.78 10.96 1.23
N GLN A 72 7.30 9.88 1.81
CA GLN A 72 8.23 8.94 1.15
C GLN A 72 7.62 7.54 0.90
N ARG A 73 6.30 7.45 0.81
CA ARG A 73 5.58 6.19 0.56
C ARG A 73 4.81 6.25 -0.74
N ILE A 74 4.98 5.21 -1.56
CA ILE A 74 4.17 4.96 -2.75
C ILE A 74 3.17 3.85 -2.39
N TYR A 75 1.88 4.13 -2.54
CA TYR A 75 0.81 3.18 -2.36
C TYR A 75 0.44 2.60 -3.70
N VAL A 76 0.38 1.28 -3.81
CA VAL A 76 0.04 0.57 -5.04
C VAL A 76 -1.18 -0.29 -4.78
N HIS A 77 -2.19 -0.22 -5.63
CA HIS A 77 -3.36 -1.08 -5.51
C HIS A 77 -3.07 -2.48 -6.08
N SER A 78 -3.67 -3.51 -5.48
CA SER A 78 -3.57 -4.89 -5.98
C SER A 78 -4.06 -5.05 -7.43
N GLY A 79 -5.04 -4.24 -7.85
CA GLY A 79 -5.52 -4.19 -9.22
C GLY A 79 -4.44 -3.81 -10.23
N LEU A 80 -3.52 -2.90 -9.87
CA LEU A 80 -2.39 -2.51 -10.71
C LEU A 80 -1.47 -3.69 -10.99
N ILE A 81 -1.11 -4.45 -9.95
CA ILE A 81 -0.23 -5.62 -10.07
C ILE A 81 -0.89 -6.73 -10.90
N ASN A 82 -2.20 -6.91 -10.75
CA ASN A 82 -2.95 -7.85 -11.56
C ASN A 82 -3.02 -7.43 -13.05
N ALA A 83 -3.08 -6.13 -13.32
CA ALA A 83 -3.17 -5.58 -14.67
C ALA A 83 -1.82 -5.52 -15.41
N ALA A 84 -0.71 -5.26 -14.70
CA ALA A 84 0.62 -5.14 -15.29
C ALA A 84 1.12 -6.48 -15.84
N ASP A 85 1.64 -6.50 -17.05
CA ASP A 85 2.13 -7.72 -17.71
C ASP A 85 3.62 -8.00 -17.44
N SER A 86 4.37 -7.02 -16.94
CA SER A 86 5.80 -7.16 -16.65
C SER A 86 6.26 -6.34 -15.44
N ALA A 87 7.43 -6.70 -14.89
CA ALA A 87 8.09 -5.93 -13.85
C ALA A 87 8.41 -4.49 -14.31
N ASN A 88 8.76 -4.33 -15.59
CA ASN A 88 9.14 -3.04 -16.17
C ASN A 88 7.95 -2.07 -16.24
N GLU A 89 6.73 -2.57 -16.43
CA GLU A 89 5.51 -1.75 -16.34
C GLU A 89 5.30 -1.18 -14.94
N VAL A 90 5.45 -2.00 -13.91
CA VAL A 90 5.35 -1.54 -12.52
C VAL A 90 6.46 -0.53 -12.20
N GLN A 91 7.71 -0.78 -12.63
CA GLN A 91 8.79 0.20 -12.48
C GLN A 91 8.50 1.53 -13.17
N GLY A 92 7.83 1.51 -14.32
CA GLY A 92 7.37 2.72 -15.00
C GLY A 92 6.40 3.54 -14.16
N VAL A 93 5.43 2.90 -13.51
CA VAL A 93 4.51 3.57 -12.58
C VAL A 93 5.23 4.07 -11.34
N LEU A 94 6.10 3.26 -10.72
CA LEU A 94 6.87 3.67 -9.54
C LEU A 94 7.78 4.87 -9.83
N ALA A 95 8.37 4.96 -11.03
CA ALA A 95 9.16 6.11 -11.44
C ALA A 95 8.33 7.39 -11.57
N HIS A 96 7.09 7.28 -12.06
CA HIS A 96 6.12 8.38 -12.13
C HIS A 96 5.72 8.86 -10.73
N GLU A 97 5.37 7.94 -9.83
CA GLU A 97 5.03 8.26 -8.44
C GLU A 97 6.22 8.87 -7.68
N LEU A 98 7.44 8.38 -7.92
CA LEU A 98 8.65 9.00 -7.39
C LEU A 98 8.84 10.44 -7.91
N GLY A 99 8.45 10.72 -9.15
CA GLY A 99 8.34 12.07 -9.68
C GLY A 99 7.43 12.97 -8.85
N HIS A 100 6.29 12.46 -8.39
CA HIS A 100 5.39 13.19 -7.48
C HIS A 100 5.99 13.44 -6.09
N ILE A 101 6.74 12.47 -5.54
CA ILE A 101 7.48 12.65 -4.28
C ILE A 101 8.51 13.78 -4.42
N MET A 102 9.39 13.66 -5.42
CA MET A 102 10.51 14.58 -5.60
C MET A 102 10.07 15.97 -6.00
N GLY A 103 8.96 16.09 -6.75
CA GLY A 103 8.35 17.37 -7.09
C GLY A 103 7.58 18.03 -5.92
N GLY A 104 7.39 17.33 -4.80
CA GLY A 104 6.61 17.81 -3.66
C GLY A 104 5.13 18.00 -3.97
N HIS A 105 4.60 17.27 -4.97
CA HIS A 105 3.27 17.51 -5.52
C HIS A 105 2.15 17.30 -4.48
N VAL A 106 2.33 16.31 -3.58
CA VAL A 106 1.37 16.02 -2.49
C VAL A 106 1.31 17.17 -1.49
N ILE A 107 2.45 17.74 -1.10
CA ILE A 107 2.53 18.86 -0.13
C ILE A 107 1.94 20.12 -0.75
N ARG A 108 2.18 20.34 -2.05
CA ARG A 108 1.74 21.52 -2.79
C ARG A 108 0.30 21.44 -3.32
N SER A 109 -0.38 20.31 -3.11
CA SER A 109 -1.79 20.13 -3.53
C SER A 109 -2.72 21.23 -2.99
N SER A 110 -2.44 21.70 -1.77
CA SER A 110 -3.16 22.81 -1.12
C SER A 110 -3.03 24.15 -1.86
N GLU A 111 -1.91 24.40 -2.57
CA GLU A 111 -1.71 25.61 -3.38
C GLU A 111 -2.71 25.66 -4.55
N GLY A 112 -2.85 24.53 -5.25
CA GLY A 112 -3.78 24.39 -6.38
C GLY A 112 -5.25 24.51 -5.95
N MET A 113 -5.61 23.86 -4.84
CA MET A 113 -6.94 23.97 -4.25
C MET A 113 -7.25 25.39 -3.76
N GLY A 114 -6.28 26.05 -3.11
CA GLY A 114 -6.45 27.43 -2.61
C GLY A 114 -6.68 28.44 -3.73
N LYS A 115 -5.96 28.33 -4.85
CA LYS A 115 -6.17 29.19 -6.02
C LYS A 115 -7.56 28.98 -6.65
N ALA A 116 -8.00 27.73 -6.78
CA ALA A 116 -9.34 27.41 -7.28
C ALA A 116 -10.44 27.91 -6.34
N ALA A 117 -10.27 27.74 -5.03
CA ALA A 117 -11.17 28.26 -4.01
C ALA A 117 -11.29 29.79 -4.06
N ASN A 118 -10.18 30.51 -4.25
CA ASN A 118 -10.20 31.97 -4.39
C ASN A 118 -10.99 32.44 -5.61
N ILE A 119 -10.86 31.77 -6.76
CA ILE A 119 -11.65 32.06 -7.97
C ILE A 119 -13.14 31.83 -7.70
N SER A 120 -13.48 30.71 -7.05
CA SER A 120 -14.85 30.37 -6.69
C SER A 120 -15.46 31.42 -5.74
N ILE A 121 -14.76 31.76 -4.66
CA ILE A 121 -15.22 32.73 -3.65
C ILE A 121 -15.43 34.11 -4.29
N LEU A 122 -14.46 34.58 -5.09
CA LEU A 122 -14.59 35.87 -5.77
C LEU A 122 -15.79 35.89 -6.72
N SER A 123 -16.00 34.81 -7.47
CA SER A 123 -17.13 34.69 -8.41
C SER A 123 -18.48 34.59 -7.69
N MET A 124 -18.52 33.94 -6.52
CA MET A 124 -19.68 33.93 -5.64
C MET A 124 -20.01 35.33 -5.13
N LEU A 125 -19.01 36.07 -4.64
CA LEU A 125 -19.21 37.44 -4.15
C LEU A 125 -19.75 38.37 -5.25
N LEU A 126 -19.16 38.29 -6.46
CA LEU A 126 -19.63 39.06 -7.62
C LEU A 126 -21.03 38.62 -8.07
N GLY A 127 -21.32 37.33 -8.05
CA GLY A 127 -22.63 36.78 -8.37
C GLY A 127 -23.72 37.26 -7.40
N VAL A 128 -23.45 37.21 -6.09
CA VAL A 128 -24.35 37.73 -5.04
C VAL A 128 -24.57 39.23 -5.19
N ALA A 129 -23.52 40.01 -5.46
CA ALA A 129 -23.64 41.44 -5.69
C ALA A 129 -24.52 41.75 -6.92
N ALA A 130 -24.35 41.02 -8.02
CA ALA A 130 -25.18 41.18 -9.22
C ALA A 130 -26.66 40.81 -8.97
N MET A 131 -26.92 39.72 -8.23
CA MET A 131 -28.28 39.34 -7.83
C MET A 131 -28.93 40.40 -6.93
N ALA A 132 -28.18 40.94 -5.96
CA ALA A 132 -28.65 42.00 -5.07
C ALA A 132 -28.93 43.32 -5.83
N ALA A 133 -28.21 43.58 -6.92
CA ALA A 133 -28.44 44.70 -7.84
C ALA A 133 -29.61 44.48 -8.81
N GLY A 134 -30.36 43.38 -8.68
CA GLY A 134 -31.54 43.06 -9.51
C GLY A 134 -31.23 42.26 -10.77
N ALA A 135 -29.99 41.82 -10.98
CA ALA A 135 -29.56 41.04 -12.14
C ALA A 135 -29.42 39.54 -11.77
N GLY A 136 -30.55 38.91 -11.47
CA GLY A 136 -30.62 37.52 -10.98
C GLY A 136 -29.93 36.51 -11.89
N GLU A 137 -30.29 36.51 -13.18
CA GLU A 137 -29.75 35.60 -14.19
C GLU A 137 -28.26 35.87 -14.45
N ALA A 138 -27.85 37.14 -14.48
CA ALA A 138 -26.44 37.50 -14.66
C ALA A 138 -25.59 37.06 -13.47
N GLY A 139 -26.09 37.20 -12.24
CA GLY A 139 -25.41 36.74 -11.04
C GLY A 139 -25.25 35.22 -10.99
N ALA A 140 -26.29 34.46 -11.38
CA ALA A 140 -26.19 33.01 -11.53
C ALA A 140 -25.17 32.61 -12.61
N GLY A 141 -25.14 33.32 -13.75
CA GLY A 141 -24.16 33.11 -14.81
C GLY A 141 -22.72 33.36 -14.35
N VAL A 142 -22.48 34.42 -13.59
CA VAL A 142 -21.14 34.74 -13.03
C VAL A 142 -20.67 33.64 -12.08
N MET A 143 -21.54 33.12 -11.23
CA MET A 143 -21.18 32.00 -10.32
C MET A 143 -20.83 30.74 -11.10
N ALA A 144 -21.63 30.39 -12.11
CA ALA A 144 -21.36 29.21 -12.95
C ALA A 144 -20.04 29.32 -13.73
N MET A 145 -19.78 30.48 -14.34
CA MET A 145 -18.49 30.77 -15.01
C MET A 145 -17.32 30.71 -14.03
N GLY A 146 -17.51 31.22 -12.81
CA GLY A 146 -16.53 31.15 -11.74
C GLY A 146 -16.16 29.73 -11.35
N GLN A 147 -17.16 28.86 -11.18
CA GLN A 147 -16.94 27.45 -10.86
C GLN A 147 -16.18 26.73 -12.00
N GLN A 148 -16.54 27.02 -13.25
CA GLN A 148 -15.86 26.44 -14.41
C GLN A 148 -14.41 26.94 -14.55
N ALA A 149 -14.17 28.22 -14.25
CA ALA A 149 -12.83 28.80 -14.21
C ALA A 149 -11.98 28.22 -13.06
N ALA A 150 -12.58 28.02 -11.88
CA ALA A 150 -11.93 27.39 -10.73
C ALA A 150 -11.51 25.94 -11.06
N MET A 151 -12.43 25.16 -11.64
CA MET A 151 -12.13 23.80 -12.11
C MET A 151 -11.03 23.80 -13.18
N GLY A 152 -11.14 24.70 -14.18
CA GLY A 152 -10.12 24.84 -15.22
C GLY A 152 -8.73 25.18 -14.66
N SER A 153 -8.66 26.04 -13.63
CA SER A 153 -7.43 26.38 -12.92
C SER A 153 -6.85 25.17 -12.19
N TYR A 154 -7.67 24.39 -11.49
CA TYR A 154 -7.23 23.18 -10.79
C TYR A 154 -6.72 22.11 -11.76
N LEU A 155 -7.46 21.84 -12.84
CA LEU A 155 -7.04 20.91 -13.89
C LEU A 155 -5.74 21.35 -14.58
N SER A 156 -5.55 22.66 -14.79
CA SER A 156 -4.29 23.18 -15.32
C SER A 156 -3.13 22.98 -14.34
N PHE A 157 -3.37 23.19 -13.04
CA PHE A 157 -2.37 22.93 -12.01
C PHE A 157 -1.97 21.45 -12.00
N SER A 158 -2.94 20.53 -12.00
CA SER A 158 -2.69 19.08 -12.06
C SER A 158 -1.90 18.69 -13.32
N ARG A 159 -2.26 19.19 -14.51
CA ARG A 159 -1.49 18.90 -15.74
C ARG A 159 -0.02 19.33 -15.68
N VAL A 160 0.31 20.39 -14.95
CA VAL A 160 1.71 20.79 -14.72
C VAL A 160 2.43 19.77 -13.84
N GLN A 161 1.79 19.31 -12.76
CA GLN A 161 2.34 18.26 -11.88
C GLN A 161 2.55 16.94 -12.65
N GLU A 162 1.60 16.56 -13.50
CA GLU A 162 1.73 15.38 -14.34
C GLU A 162 2.90 15.50 -15.32
N SER A 163 3.05 16.66 -15.98
CA SER A 163 4.15 16.88 -16.91
C SER A 163 5.53 16.90 -16.24
N SER A 164 5.63 17.39 -15.00
CA SER A 164 6.88 17.33 -14.25
C SER A 164 7.17 15.93 -13.73
N ALA A 165 6.16 15.17 -13.30
CA ALA A 165 6.31 13.77 -12.91
C ALA A 165 6.72 12.89 -14.10
N ASP A 166 6.09 13.07 -15.27
CA ASP A 166 6.44 12.40 -16.53
C ASP A 166 7.92 12.64 -16.87
N ALA A 167 8.36 13.91 -16.88
CA ALA A 167 9.75 14.27 -17.18
C ALA A 167 10.75 13.70 -16.16
N ALA A 168 10.39 13.72 -14.87
CA ALA A 168 11.20 13.12 -13.82
C ALA A 168 11.29 11.59 -13.98
N SER A 169 10.19 10.92 -14.34
CA SER A 169 10.19 9.47 -14.59
C SER A 169 11.13 9.08 -15.73
N VAL A 170 11.18 9.89 -16.79
CA VAL A 170 12.13 9.71 -17.90
C VAL A 170 13.57 9.79 -17.40
N ASP A 171 13.89 10.83 -16.63
CA ASP A 171 15.23 11.02 -16.05
C ASP A 171 15.63 9.88 -15.11
N TYR A 172 14.74 9.43 -14.22
CA TYR A 172 15.04 8.37 -13.25
C TYR A 172 15.22 7.01 -13.92
N LEU A 173 14.35 6.65 -14.86
CA LEU A 173 14.50 5.40 -15.63
C LEU A 173 15.77 5.42 -16.47
N SER A 174 16.08 6.55 -17.12
CA SER A 174 17.31 6.75 -17.89
C SER A 174 18.57 6.54 -17.03
N LYS A 175 18.66 7.26 -15.91
CA LYS A 175 19.81 7.17 -14.98
C LYS A 175 19.95 5.79 -14.32
N ALA A 176 18.83 5.12 -14.02
CA ALA A 176 18.84 3.75 -13.53
C ALA A 176 19.17 2.73 -14.64
N GLY A 177 19.20 3.15 -15.91
CA GLY A 177 19.38 2.29 -17.07
C GLY A 177 18.25 1.26 -17.19
N ILE A 178 17.02 1.66 -16.91
CA ILE A 178 15.80 0.84 -17.02
C ILE A 178 15.02 1.31 -18.24
N SER A 179 14.54 0.37 -19.07
CA SER A 179 13.79 0.74 -20.28
C SER A 179 12.49 1.46 -19.94
N GLY A 180 12.21 2.54 -20.67
CA GLY A 180 10.92 3.25 -20.60
C GLY A 180 9.76 2.53 -21.29
N LYS A 181 10.01 1.39 -21.96
CA LYS A 181 8.96 0.61 -22.65
C LYS A 181 7.81 0.23 -21.72
N GLY A 182 8.12 -0.18 -20.49
CA GLY A 182 7.14 -0.54 -19.48
C GLY A 182 6.22 0.62 -19.10
N SER A 183 6.76 1.84 -18.93
CA SER A 183 5.93 3.02 -18.67
C SER A 183 4.91 3.23 -19.80
N VAL A 184 5.36 3.23 -21.05
CA VAL A 184 4.45 3.42 -22.20
C VAL A 184 3.47 2.25 -22.34
N ALA A 185 3.90 1.01 -22.12
CA ALA A 185 3.04 -0.17 -22.18
C ALA A 185 1.93 -0.09 -21.12
N PHE A 186 2.25 0.26 -19.88
CA PHE A 186 1.26 0.39 -18.82
C PHE A 186 0.29 1.55 -19.08
N PHE A 187 0.78 2.68 -19.57
CA PHE A 187 -0.09 3.80 -19.96
C PHE A 187 -1.07 3.42 -21.09
N LYS A 188 -0.66 2.52 -22.00
CA LYS A 188 -1.57 1.95 -23.01
C LYS A 188 -2.58 0.98 -22.41
N ILE A 189 -2.22 0.22 -21.36
CA ILE A 189 -3.18 -0.61 -20.61
C ILE A 189 -4.28 0.28 -20.02
N LEU A 190 -3.89 1.37 -19.36
CA LEU A 190 -4.83 2.37 -18.84
C LEU A 190 -5.72 2.91 -19.97
N GLN A 191 -5.12 3.48 -21.02
CA GLN A 191 -5.84 4.06 -22.17
C GLN A 191 -6.86 3.08 -22.78
N ASN A 192 -6.49 1.81 -22.92
CA ASN A 192 -7.39 0.79 -23.45
C ASN A 192 -8.57 0.49 -22.52
N GLN A 193 -8.39 0.57 -21.20
CA GLN A 193 -9.50 0.40 -20.25
C GLN A 193 -10.50 1.54 -20.34
N GLU A 194 -10.04 2.78 -20.47
CA GLU A 194 -10.90 3.94 -20.71
C GLU A 194 -11.78 3.75 -21.95
N PHE A 195 -11.19 3.28 -23.07
CA PHE A 195 -11.95 3.02 -24.29
C PHE A 195 -12.97 1.87 -24.15
N ARG A 196 -12.63 0.81 -23.39
CA ARG A 196 -13.48 -0.38 -23.25
C ARG A 196 -14.71 -0.15 -22.38
N TYR A 197 -14.59 0.66 -21.33
CA TYR A 197 -15.68 0.87 -20.37
C TYR A 197 -16.55 2.11 -20.69
N GLY A 198 -16.12 2.96 -21.63
CA GLY A 198 -16.77 4.25 -21.89
C GLY A 198 -16.71 5.15 -20.66
N TYR A 199 -17.16 6.40 -20.76
CA TYR A 199 -17.27 7.31 -19.61
C TYR A 199 -18.34 6.83 -18.60
N ARG A 200 -18.12 5.71 -17.92
CA ARG A 200 -18.90 5.27 -16.75
C ARG A 200 -18.15 5.63 -15.48
N GLN A 201 -18.92 6.12 -14.53
CA GLN A 201 -18.52 6.81 -13.31
C GLN A 201 -18.25 5.82 -12.16
N ASP A 202 -17.68 4.66 -12.44
CA ASP A 202 -17.47 3.59 -11.45
C ASP A 202 -15.98 3.50 -11.01
N ASP A 203 -15.71 2.63 -10.03
CA ASP A 203 -14.44 2.51 -9.29
C ASP A 203 -13.18 2.33 -10.17
N ASP A 204 -13.35 1.86 -11.41
CA ASP A 204 -12.28 1.65 -12.40
C ASP A 204 -11.60 2.94 -12.90
N ALA A 205 -12.17 4.12 -12.61
CA ALA A 205 -11.61 5.42 -12.99
C ALA A 205 -10.66 6.03 -11.93
N ALA A 206 -10.25 5.27 -10.90
CA ALA A 206 -9.45 5.78 -9.78
C ALA A 206 -8.15 6.48 -10.22
N PHE A 207 -7.33 5.82 -11.05
CA PHE A 207 -6.08 6.40 -11.57
C PHE A 207 -6.33 7.65 -12.41
N TYR A 208 -7.38 7.70 -13.22
CA TYR A 208 -7.69 8.86 -14.07
C TYR A 208 -8.12 10.10 -13.29
N ARG A 209 -8.77 9.90 -12.14
CA ARG A 209 -9.17 11.00 -11.25
C ARG A 209 -7.96 11.68 -10.63
N THR A 210 -6.90 10.93 -10.34
CA THR A 210 -5.66 11.44 -9.75
C THR A 210 -4.62 11.84 -10.81
N HIS A 211 -4.59 11.15 -11.95
CA HIS A 211 -3.65 11.32 -13.06
C HIS A 211 -4.39 11.42 -14.41
N PRO A 212 -4.83 12.61 -14.83
CA PRO A 212 -5.47 12.80 -16.13
C PRO A 212 -4.53 12.38 -17.28
N LEU A 213 -4.85 11.24 -17.90
CA LEU A 213 -4.07 10.67 -19.00
C LEU A 213 -4.62 11.17 -20.35
N THR A 214 -3.73 11.57 -21.27
CA THR A 214 -4.09 11.95 -22.63
C THR A 214 -3.21 11.23 -23.65
N GLY A 215 -3.72 11.01 -24.86
CA GLY A 215 -2.91 10.46 -25.96
C GLY A 215 -1.62 11.25 -26.20
N ASP A 216 -1.66 12.57 -26.03
CA ASP A 216 -0.51 13.46 -26.18
C ASP A 216 0.58 13.20 -25.12
N ARG A 217 0.21 12.83 -23.89
CA ARG A 217 1.18 12.45 -22.85
C ARG A 217 1.91 11.18 -23.23
N ILE A 218 1.17 10.15 -23.67
CA ILE A 218 1.74 8.87 -24.10
C ILE A 218 2.70 9.07 -25.28
N GLN A 219 2.33 9.88 -26.26
CA GLN A 219 3.18 10.18 -27.42
C GLN A 219 4.46 10.93 -27.03
N ARG A 220 4.37 11.89 -26.10
CA ARG A 220 5.54 12.61 -25.59
C ARG A 220 6.48 11.68 -24.82
N LEU A 221 5.96 10.91 -23.86
CA LEU A 221 6.74 9.91 -23.12
C LEU A 221 7.42 8.92 -24.07
N GLN A 222 6.68 8.38 -25.05
CA GLN A 222 7.25 7.50 -26.08
C GLN A 222 8.41 8.16 -26.82
N ALA A 223 8.24 9.40 -27.29
CA ALA A 223 9.26 10.11 -28.04
C ALA A 223 10.50 10.45 -27.21
N ASP A 224 10.35 10.67 -25.90
CA ASP A 224 11.46 10.91 -24.99
C ASP A 224 12.19 9.60 -24.66
N PHE A 225 11.46 8.53 -24.36
CA PHE A 225 12.04 7.22 -24.08
C PHE A 225 12.70 6.56 -25.30
N GLU A 226 12.19 6.76 -26.52
CA GLU A 226 12.79 6.18 -27.74
C GLU A 226 14.21 6.69 -28.01
N LYS A 227 14.55 7.89 -27.52
CA LYS A 227 15.89 8.47 -27.64
C LYS A 227 16.84 7.96 -26.56
N ASP A 228 16.30 7.34 -25.51
CA ASP A 228 17.06 6.90 -24.36
C ASP A 228 17.91 5.66 -24.70
N PRO A 229 19.20 5.60 -24.29
CA PRO A 229 20.04 4.42 -24.52
C PRO A 229 19.48 3.11 -23.95
N ALA A 230 18.69 3.17 -22.87
CA ALA A 230 18.07 2.02 -22.25
C ALA A 230 16.78 1.55 -22.96
N TRP A 231 16.28 2.24 -23.99
CA TRP A 231 15.05 1.87 -24.69
C TRP A 231 15.00 0.41 -25.12
N ASN A 232 16.09 -0.09 -25.70
CA ASN A 232 16.21 -1.47 -26.18
C ASN A 232 16.92 -2.41 -25.20
N LYS A 233 17.21 -1.95 -23.98
CA LYS A 233 17.76 -2.82 -22.94
C LYS A 233 16.68 -3.84 -22.55
N PRO A 234 17.00 -5.16 -22.55
CA PRO A 234 16.05 -6.16 -22.11
C PRO A 234 15.72 -5.97 -20.62
N PRO A 235 14.49 -6.33 -20.18
CA PRO A 235 14.15 -6.38 -18.76
C PRO A 235 15.09 -7.31 -18.00
N ASP A 236 15.27 -7.05 -16.70
CA ASP A 236 15.99 -7.97 -15.82
C ASP A 236 15.19 -9.29 -15.73
N PRO A 237 15.75 -10.42 -16.21
CA PRO A 237 15.03 -11.68 -16.24
C PRO A 237 14.77 -12.25 -14.83
N ASP A 238 15.56 -11.90 -13.82
CA ASP A 238 15.30 -12.33 -12.45
C ASP A 238 14.15 -11.54 -11.82
N LEU A 239 14.18 -10.21 -11.97
CA LEU A 239 13.11 -9.34 -11.51
C LEU A 239 11.77 -9.71 -12.17
N GLU A 240 11.79 -10.01 -13.48
CA GLU A 240 10.61 -10.46 -14.22
C GLU A 240 10.08 -11.79 -13.68
N ARG A 241 10.94 -12.80 -13.45
CA ARG A 241 10.51 -14.07 -12.85
C ARG A 241 9.88 -13.87 -11.47
N ARG A 242 10.48 -13.02 -10.64
CA ARG A 242 9.98 -12.69 -9.30
C ARG A 242 8.66 -11.92 -9.34
N PHE A 243 8.50 -11.01 -10.30
CA PHE A 243 7.22 -10.34 -10.53
C PHE A 243 6.11 -11.32 -10.93
N GLN A 244 6.35 -12.20 -11.90
CA GLN A 244 5.32 -13.13 -12.37
C GLN A 244 4.85 -14.08 -11.26
N ARG A 245 5.77 -14.55 -10.40
CA ARG A 245 5.36 -15.41 -9.26
C ARG A 245 4.63 -14.64 -8.17
N VAL A 246 5.04 -13.40 -7.84
CA VAL A 246 4.31 -12.53 -6.89
C VAL A 246 2.92 -12.16 -7.42
N LYS A 247 2.80 -11.83 -8.71
CA LYS A 247 1.51 -11.57 -9.36
C LYS A 247 0.56 -12.75 -9.21
N ALA A 248 1.05 -13.98 -9.46
CA ALA A 248 0.24 -15.18 -9.32
C ALA A 248 -0.09 -15.52 -7.86
N LYS A 249 0.85 -15.33 -6.93
CA LYS A 249 0.65 -15.44 -5.49
C LYS A 249 -0.48 -14.51 -5.02
N LEU A 250 -0.39 -13.23 -5.34
CA LEU A 250 -1.40 -12.23 -4.99
C LEU A 250 -2.77 -12.58 -5.61
N TYR A 251 -2.79 -13.03 -6.88
CA TYR A 251 -4.03 -13.50 -7.50
C TYR A 251 -4.64 -14.68 -6.73
N GLY A 252 -3.84 -15.67 -6.36
CA GLY A 252 -4.31 -16.83 -5.59
C GLY A 252 -4.81 -16.48 -4.19
N TYR A 253 -4.16 -15.51 -3.54
CA TYR A 253 -4.56 -15.00 -2.23
C TYR A 253 -5.88 -14.21 -2.30
N LEU A 254 -6.06 -13.35 -3.30
CA LEU A 254 -7.20 -12.43 -3.40
C LEU A 254 -8.42 -13.07 -4.09
N ALA A 255 -8.24 -13.75 -5.21
CA ALA A 255 -9.34 -14.31 -5.99
C ALA A 255 -10.02 -15.50 -5.28
N SER A 256 -11.24 -15.85 -5.70
CA SER A 256 -11.91 -17.04 -5.20
C SER A 256 -11.15 -18.30 -5.64
N PRO A 257 -11.17 -19.41 -4.86
CA PRO A 257 -10.49 -20.64 -5.27
C PRO A 257 -10.88 -21.11 -6.67
N ALA A 258 -12.17 -21.00 -7.02
CA ALA A 258 -12.67 -21.37 -8.35
C ALA A 258 -12.11 -20.48 -9.48
N ALA A 259 -11.95 -19.18 -9.25
CA ALA A 259 -11.34 -18.27 -10.23
C ALA A 259 -9.84 -18.57 -10.38
N THR A 260 -9.14 -18.78 -9.27
CA THR A 260 -7.71 -19.14 -9.27
C THR A 260 -7.44 -20.44 -10.00
N LEU A 261 -8.20 -21.51 -9.74
CA LEU A 261 -8.02 -22.80 -10.41
C LEU A 261 -8.39 -22.76 -11.90
N ARG A 262 -9.22 -21.80 -12.32
CA ARG A 262 -9.50 -21.55 -13.75
C ARG A 262 -8.37 -20.80 -14.44
N ALA A 263 -7.80 -19.79 -13.76
CA ALA A 263 -6.67 -19.01 -14.28
C ALA A 263 -5.36 -19.82 -14.29
N TYR A 264 -5.18 -20.70 -13.30
CA TYR A 264 -4.00 -21.53 -13.11
C TYR A 264 -4.37 -23.03 -13.02
N PRO A 265 -4.85 -23.63 -14.12
CA PRO A 265 -5.24 -25.05 -14.16
C PRO A 265 -4.05 -25.98 -13.87
N ASP A 266 -4.35 -27.23 -13.51
CA ASP A 266 -3.38 -28.22 -13.03
C ASP A 266 -2.26 -28.57 -14.02
N TYR A 267 -2.53 -28.51 -15.33
CA TYR A 267 -1.53 -28.70 -16.38
C TYR A 267 -0.47 -27.59 -16.41
N MET A 268 -0.72 -26.42 -15.80
CA MET A 268 0.30 -25.39 -15.61
C MET A 268 1.16 -25.74 -14.39
N THR A 269 2.34 -26.28 -14.65
CA THR A 269 3.23 -26.80 -13.60
C THR A 269 4.34 -25.83 -13.19
N GLY A 270 4.40 -24.63 -13.78
CA GLY A 270 5.40 -23.61 -13.44
C GLY A 270 5.16 -22.96 -12.07
N ILE A 271 6.21 -22.34 -11.53
CA ILE A 271 6.19 -21.69 -10.20
C ILE A 271 4.95 -20.79 -9.99
N PRO A 272 4.62 -19.84 -10.89
CA PRO A 272 3.48 -18.94 -10.67
C PRO A 272 2.16 -19.70 -10.46
N ALA A 273 1.90 -20.72 -11.28
CA ALA A 273 0.68 -21.51 -11.20
C ALA A 273 0.59 -22.33 -9.91
N ARG A 274 1.70 -22.94 -9.48
CA ARG A 274 1.75 -23.67 -8.21
C ARG A 274 1.54 -22.74 -7.02
N TYR A 275 2.13 -21.55 -7.07
CA TYR A 275 1.98 -20.55 -6.01
C TYR A 275 0.53 -20.13 -5.85
N ALA A 276 -0.13 -19.77 -6.96
CA ALA A 276 -1.53 -19.39 -6.98
C ALA A 276 -2.43 -20.52 -6.46
N ARG A 277 -2.20 -21.75 -6.94
CA ARG A 277 -2.99 -22.93 -6.51
C ARG A 277 -2.78 -23.28 -5.04
N ALA A 278 -1.58 -23.13 -4.48
CA ALA A 278 -1.34 -23.38 -3.08
C ALA A 278 -2.24 -22.52 -2.18
N TYR A 279 -2.33 -21.21 -2.47
CA TYR A 279 -3.26 -20.31 -1.78
C TYR A 279 -4.73 -20.68 -2.03
N ALA A 280 -5.11 -21.01 -3.26
CA ALA A 280 -6.48 -21.41 -3.57
C ALA A 280 -6.91 -22.67 -2.80
N TYR A 281 -6.07 -23.69 -2.76
CA TYR A 281 -6.36 -24.92 -2.02
C TYR A 281 -6.35 -24.71 -0.52
N HIS A 282 -5.46 -23.85 -0.01
CA HIS A 282 -5.45 -23.48 1.40
C HIS A 282 -6.76 -22.79 1.82
N LYS A 283 -7.21 -21.79 1.04
CA LYS A 283 -8.50 -21.09 1.25
C LYS A 283 -9.71 -22.03 1.15
N ASP A 284 -9.63 -23.06 0.31
CA ASP A 284 -10.67 -24.09 0.14
C ASP A 284 -10.56 -25.23 1.19
N ALA A 285 -9.71 -25.07 2.20
CA ALA A 285 -9.41 -26.07 3.24
C ALA A 285 -8.93 -27.44 2.72
N ARG A 286 -8.38 -27.48 1.50
CA ARG A 286 -7.79 -28.67 0.87
C ARG A 286 -6.31 -28.77 1.19
N ILE A 287 -6.01 -29.00 2.46
CA ILE A 287 -4.65 -28.90 3.02
C ILE A 287 -3.65 -29.82 2.31
N ASP A 288 -4.02 -31.08 2.03
CA ASP A 288 -3.12 -32.01 1.31
C ASP A 288 -2.73 -31.51 -0.08
N LYS A 289 -3.65 -30.85 -0.78
CA LYS A 289 -3.37 -30.26 -2.10
C LYS A 289 -2.52 -29.00 -1.98
N ALA A 290 -2.78 -28.16 -0.99
CA ALA A 290 -1.95 -26.98 -0.72
C ALA A 290 -0.51 -27.40 -0.42
N LEU A 291 -0.33 -28.39 0.47
CA LEU A 291 1.00 -28.94 0.80
C LEU A 291 1.67 -29.57 -0.41
N ALA A 292 0.95 -30.32 -1.24
CA ALA A 292 1.50 -30.89 -2.47
C ALA A 292 2.02 -29.82 -3.46
N GLU A 293 1.33 -28.67 -3.57
CA GLU A 293 1.84 -27.55 -4.38
C GLU A 293 3.08 -26.91 -3.75
N THR A 294 3.12 -26.73 -2.42
CA THR A 294 4.31 -26.20 -1.72
C THR A 294 5.52 -27.15 -1.80
N ASP A 295 5.31 -28.45 -1.71
CA ASP A 295 6.36 -29.46 -1.86
C ASP A 295 6.89 -29.50 -3.29
N ALA A 296 6.01 -29.33 -4.28
CA ALA A 296 6.44 -29.22 -5.67
C ALA A 296 7.25 -27.95 -5.94
N LEU A 297 6.92 -26.82 -5.29
CA LEU A 297 7.72 -25.59 -5.33
C LEU A 297 9.10 -25.81 -4.68
N LEU A 298 9.16 -26.39 -3.48
CA LEU A 298 10.40 -26.67 -2.77
C LEU A 298 11.28 -27.74 -3.47
N LYS A 299 10.70 -28.57 -4.32
CA LYS A 299 11.48 -29.47 -5.19
C LYS A 299 12.20 -28.71 -6.31
N MET A 300 11.64 -27.60 -6.78
CA MET A 300 12.26 -26.74 -7.79
C MET A 300 13.32 -25.84 -7.18
N ASP A 301 13.05 -25.30 -5.99
CA ASP A 301 13.97 -24.48 -5.23
C ASP A 301 13.87 -24.79 -3.72
N PRO A 302 14.74 -25.67 -3.18
CA PRO A 302 14.67 -26.11 -1.79
C PRO A 302 15.03 -25.05 -0.74
N ASP A 303 15.66 -23.95 -1.18
CA ASP A 303 16.17 -22.89 -0.32
C ASP A 303 15.43 -21.56 -0.54
N ASP A 304 14.39 -21.51 -1.40
CA ASP A 304 13.56 -20.32 -1.52
C ASP A 304 12.81 -20.05 -0.20
N PRO A 305 13.10 -18.94 0.50
CA PRO A 305 12.54 -18.68 1.82
C PRO A 305 11.02 -18.43 1.78
N TYR A 306 10.47 -18.00 0.66
CA TYR A 306 9.04 -17.67 0.52
C TYR A 306 8.20 -18.93 0.24
N PHE A 307 8.79 -19.95 -0.39
CA PHE A 307 8.16 -21.27 -0.49
C PHE A 307 8.19 -22.00 0.86
N LEU A 308 9.29 -21.87 1.60
CA LEU A 308 9.39 -22.37 2.98
C LEU A 308 8.39 -21.67 3.90
N GLU A 309 8.27 -20.34 3.81
CA GLU A 309 7.26 -19.55 4.52
C GLU A 309 5.85 -20.03 4.20
N LEU A 310 5.48 -20.14 2.91
CA LEU A 310 4.15 -20.58 2.50
C LEU A 310 3.82 -21.98 3.06
N LYS A 311 4.76 -22.93 2.98
CA LYS A 311 4.56 -24.27 3.57
C LYS A 311 4.34 -24.18 5.07
N GLY A 312 5.15 -23.39 5.76
CA GLY A 312 5.03 -23.12 7.19
C GLY A 312 3.67 -22.53 7.56
N GLN A 313 3.21 -21.54 6.80
CA GLN A 313 1.90 -20.91 6.97
C GLN A 313 0.76 -21.90 6.79
N VAL A 314 0.78 -22.70 5.72
CA VAL A 314 -0.25 -23.74 5.47
C VAL A 314 -0.31 -24.74 6.63
N LEU A 315 0.84 -25.19 7.13
CA LEU A 315 0.91 -26.10 8.28
C LEU A 315 0.40 -25.46 9.56
N LEU A 316 0.82 -24.23 9.85
CA LEU A 316 0.43 -23.50 11.06
C LEU A 316 -1.08 -23.24 11.10
N GLU A 317 -1.64 -22.71 10.02
CA GLU A 317 -3.07 -22.39 9.93
C GLU A 317 -3.97 -23.63 9.81
N SER A 318 -3.42 -24.80 9.49
CA SER A 318 -4.13 -26.08 9.53
C SER A 318 -3.97 -26.83 10.85
N GLY A 319 -3.42 -26.19 11.90
CA GLY A 319 -3.30 -26.78 13.23
C GLY A 319 -2.11 -27.73 13.38
N ARG A 320 -1.07 -27.59 12.55
CA ARG A 320 0.17 -28.38 12.59
C ARG A 320 1.40 -27.51 12.92
N PRO A 321 1.41 -26.78 14.05
CA PRO A 321 2.49 -25.84 14.38
C PRO A 321 3.86 -26.51 14.53
N ALA A 322 3.91 -27.74 15.07
CA ALA A 322 5.16 -28.49 15.21
C ALA A 322 5.82 -28.77 13.85
N ASP A 323 5.03 -29.15 12.83
CA ASP A 323 5.52 -29.40 11.48
C ASP A 323 5.96 -28.11 10.77
N ALA A 324 5.38 -26.97 11.15
CA ALA A 324 5.72 -25.67 10.60
C ALA A 324 7.08 -25.13 11.08
N LEU A 325 7.61 -25.62 12.21
CA LEU A 325 8.84 -25.10 12.80
C LEU A 325 10.06 -25.22 11.88
N ALA A 326 10.28 -26.39 11.28
CA ALA A 326 11.43 -26.63 10.43
C ALA A 326 11.49 -25.71 9.18
N PRO A 327 10.43 -25.62 8.35
CA PRO A 327 10.46 -24.72 7.20
C PRO A 327 10.53 -23.23 7.60
N LEU A 328 9.80 -22.80 8.63
CA LEU A 328 9.81 -21.39 9.07
C LEU A 328 11.16 -20.97 9.68
N ARG A 329 11.80 -21.87 10.44
CA ARG A 329 13.16 -21.65 10.97
C ARG A 329 14.15 -21.44 9.83
N LYS A 330 14.15 -22.34 8.84
CA LYS A 330 15.02 -22.24 7.67
C LYS A 330 14.76 -20.95 6.87
N ALA A 331 13.50 -20.59 6.63
CA ALA A 331 13.15 -19.32 5.98
C ALA A 331 13.65 -18.09 6.76
N THR A 332 13.50 -18.11 8.08
CA THR A 332 13.96 -17.03 8.97
C THR A 332 15.49 -16.90 8.95
N GLU A 333 16.22 -18.01 8.92
CA GLU A 333 17.69 -18.03 8.85
C GLU A 333 18.20 -17.50 7.50
N ILE A 334 17.64 -17.98 6.38
CA ILE A 334 18.03 -17.57 5.02
C ILE A 334 17.82 -16.07 4.80
N THR A 335 16.71 -15.52 5.33
CA THR A 335 16.39 -14.09 5.18
C THR A 335 17.03 -13.19 6.24
N GLY A 336 17.82 -13.76 7.15
CA GLY A 336 18.43 -12.99 8.23
C GLY A 336 17.41 -12.34 9.16
N ASN A 337 16.30 -13.02 9.46
CA ASN A 337 15.14 -12.53 10.21
C ASN A 337 14.35 -11.44 9.46
N ALA A 338 13.91 -11.71 8.22
CA ALA A 338 12.91 -10.85 7.59
C ALA A 338 11.68 -10.72 8.51
N PRO A 339 11.18 -9.51 8.82
CA PRO A 339 10.28 -9.32 9.95
C PRO A 339 8.97 -10.12 9.89
N LEU A 340 8.34 -10.19 8.72
CA LEU A 340 7.09 -10.93 8.53
C LEU A 340 7.28 -12.45 8.68
N ILE A 341 8.32 -13.01 8.07
CA ILE A 341 8.69 -14.43 8.20
C ILE A 341 9.03 -14.76 9.65
N ALA A 342 9.84 -13.92 10.30
CA ALA A 342 10.25 -14.08 11.69
C ALA A 342 9.04 -14.00 12.65
N ALA A 343 8.07 -13.13 12.37
CA ALA A 343 6.82 -13.05 13.13
C ALA A 343 5.99 -14.33 12.99
N THR A 344 5.87 -14.87 11.77
CA THR A 344 5.19 -16.16 11.52
C THR A 344 5.91 -17.31 12.22
N PHE A 345 7.25 -17.33 12.21
CA PHE A 345 8.04 -18.32 12.94
C PHE A 345 7.86 -18.21 14.46
N GLY A 346 7.90 -16.99 15.01
CA GLY A 346 7.61 -16.73 16.42
C GLY A 346 6.22 -17.21 16.83
N HIS A 347 5.21 -16.97 15.98
CA HIS A 347 3.86 -17.49 16.18
C HIS A 347 3.84 -19.03 16.17
N ALA A 348 4.51 -19.68 15.22
CA ALA A 348 4.58 -21.15 15.18
C ALA A 348 5.21 -21.74 16.45
N LEU A 349 6.27 -21.14 16.97
CA LEU A 349 6.90 -21.53 18.24
C LEU A 349 5.90 -21.44 19.40
N ILE A 350 5.16 -20.33 19.51
CA ILE A 350 4.13 -20.14 20.55
C ILE A 350 2.99 -21.15 20.40
N ALA A 351 2.51 -21.37 19.18
CA ALA A 351 1.38 -22.24 18.87
C ALA A 351 1.66 -23.73 19.15
N THR A 352 2.92 -24.14 19.34
CA THR A 352 3.23 -25.49 19.84
C THR A 352 2.81 -25.73 21.29
N GLU A 353 2.55 -24.66 22.04
CA GLU A 353 2.28 -24.68 23.49
C GLU A 353 3.41 -25.31 24.33
N ASP A 354 4.59 -25.51 23.73
CA ASP A 354 5.78 -25.99 24.42
C ASP A 354 6.59 -24.81 24.98
N VAL A 355 6.61 -24.71 26.30
CA VAL A 355 7.31 -23.65 27.06
C VAL A 355 8.81 -23.58 26.71
N SER A 356 9.41 -24.70 26.28
CA SER A 356 10.83 -24.71 25.88
C SER A 356 11.12 -23.81 24.67
N HIS A 357 10.12 -23.55 23.82
CA HIS A 357 10.25 -22.68 22.65
C HIS A 357 10.16 -21.17 22.96
N PHE A 358 9.69 -20.76 24.14
CA PHE A 358 9.40 -19.34 24.40
C PHE A 358 10.63 -18.44 24.44
N ASN A 359 11.79 -18.96 24.87
CA ASN A 359 13.04 -18.20 24.82
C ASN A 359 13.47 -17.91 23.38
N GLU A 360 13.27 -18.86 22.48
CA GLU A 360 13.54 -18.68 21.07
C GLU A 360 12.54 -17.70 20.44
N ALA A 361 11.23 -17.89 20.72
CA ALA A 361 10.17 -17.02 20.22
C ALA A 361 10.44 -15.55 20.62
N GLU A 362 10.81 -15.29 21.87
CA GLU A 362 11.20 -13.96 22.33
C GLU A 362 12.36 -13.40 21.50
N SER A 363 13.44 -14.17 21.29
CA SER A 363 14.62 -13.73 20.55
C SER A 363 14.28 -13.35 19.10
N VAL A 364 13.51 -14.20 18.42
CA VAL A 364 13.09 -14.01 17.03
C VAL A 364 12.16 -12.79 16.92
N LEU A 365 11.15 -12.70 17.78
CA LEU A 365 10.16 -11.62 17.74
C LEU A 365 10.78 -10.26 18.10
N LYS A 366 11.74 -10.21 19.03
CA LYS A 366 12.50 -8.97 19.32
C LYS A 366 13.29 -8.49 18.11
N LYS A 367 13.89 -9.39 17.33
CA LYS A 367 14.56 -9.03 16.07
C LYS A 367 13.56 -8.54 15.02
N ALA A 368 12.40 -9.18 14.92
CA ALA A 368 11.34 -8.77 13.99
C ALA A 368 10.86 -7.35 14.28
N VAL A 369 10.43 -7.04 15.51
CA VAL A 369 9.92 -5.71 15.88
C VAL A 369 11.00 -4.62 15.88
N ALA A 370 12.28 -4.99 16.07
CA ALA A 370 13.38 -4.04 15.96
C ALA A 370 13.63 -3.60 14.51
N ARG A 371 13.38 -4.47 13.53
CA ARG A 371 13.54 -4.19 12.10
C ARG A 371 12.28 -3.60 11.46
N ASP A 372 11.11 -3.94 11.99
CA ASP A 372 9.81 -3.45 11.53
C ASP A 372 8.92 -3.17 12.74
N ARG A 373 8.95 -1.91 13.16
CA ARG A 373 8.17 -1.45 14.31
C ARG A 373 6.69 -1.36 14.00
N GLU A 374 6.28 -1.26 12.74
CA GLU A 374 4.89 -1.09 12.31
C GLU A 374 4.18 -2.43 12.06
N ASN A 375 4.65 -3.50 12.71
CA ASN A 375 4.05 -4.83 12.64
C ASN A 375 3.23 -5.14 13.91
N PRO A 376 1.91 -4.84 13.92
CA PRO A 376 1.06 -5.10 15.07
C PRO A 376 0.97 -6.58 15.45
N PHE A 377 1.11 -7.48 14.46
CA PHE A 377 1.08 -8.92 14.70
C PHE A 377 2.34 -9.38 15.46
N ALA A 378 3.53 -8.93 15.06
CA ALA A 378 4.77 -9.26 15.76
C ALA A 378 4.76 -8.75 17.21
N TRP A 379 4.25 -7.53 17.44
CA TRP A 379 4.09 -6.99 18.79
C TRP A 379 3.10 -7.80 19.64
N TYR A 380 1.97 -8.22 19.06
CA TYR A 380 1.02 -9.09 19.74
C TYR A 380 1.64 -10.43 20.16
N GLN A 381 2.38 -11.08 19.25
CA GLN A 381 3.06 -12.34 19.55
C GLN A 381 4.13 -12.15 20.63
N LEU A 382 4.90 -11.05 20.56
CA LEU A 382 5.92 -10.76 21.57
C LEU A 382 5.31 -10.50 22.96
N GLY A 383 4.18 -9.78 23.00
CA GLY A 383 3.41 -9.58 24.23
C GLY A 383 2.90 -10.89 24.84
N THR A 384 2.46 -11.82 23.99
CA THR A 384 2.03 -13.17 24.40
C THR A 384 3.18 -13.93 25.06
N VAL A 385 4.39 -13.89 24.48
CA VAL A 385 5.58 -14.53 25.07
C VAL A 385 5.94 -13.89 26.40
N TYR A 386 5.95 -12.56 26.50
CA TYR A 386 6.24 -11.88 27.76
C TYR A 386 5.25 -12.24 28.86
N ALA A 387 3.94 -12.24 28.57
CA ALA A 387 2.91 -12.64 29.52
C ALA A 387 3.09 -14.09 29.98
N ALA A 388 3.37 -15.01 29.05
CA ALA A 388 3.58 -16.42 29.38
C ALA A 388 4.84 -16.66 30.23
N LYS A 389 5.84 -15.79 30.11
CA LYS A 389 7.05 -15.76 30.96
C LYS A 389 6.89 -14.97 32.26
N GLY A 390 5.71 -14.39 32.51
CA GLY A 390 5.42 -13.59 33.71
C GLY A 390 5.94 -12.13 33.66
N ASP A 391 6.50 -11.67 32.55
CA ASP A 391 6.94 -10.29 32.35
C ASP A 391 5.75 -9.41 31.91
N MET A 392 4.81 -9.22 32.83
CA MET A 392 3.61 -8.42 32.57
C MET A 392 3.91 -6.96 32.17
N PRO A 393 4.91 -6.26 32.73
CA PRO A 393 5.23 -4.91 32.28
C PRO A 393 5.63 -4.84 30.80
N ARG A 394 6.49 -5.74 30.31
CA ARG A 394 6.82 -5.79 28.88
C ARG A 394 5.67 -6.28 28.01
N ALA A 395 4.84 -7.20 28.51
CA ALA A 395 3.63 -7.62 27.81
C ALA A 395 2.65 -6.46 27.59
N ARG A 396 2.52 -5.56 28.58
CA ARG A 396 1.74 -4.32 28.50
C ARG A 396 2.34 -3.34 27.50
N LEU A 397 3.67 -3.18 27.49
CA LEU A 397 4.35 -2.34 26.51
C LEU A 397 4.09 -2.83 25.08
N ALA A 398 4.27 -4.13 24.83
CA ALA A 398 4.02 -4.73 23.51
C ALA A 398 2.54 -4.58 23.08
N SER A 399 1.60 -4.73 24.03
CA SER A 399 0.18 -4.43 23.77
C SER A 399 -0.04 -2.96 23.42
N ALA A 400 0.63 -2.03 24.10
CA ALA A 400 0.51 -0.60 23.83
C ALA A 400 0.96 -0.24 22.41
N GLU A 401 2.11 -0.78 21.96
CA GLU A 401 2.62 -0.63 20.58
C GLU A 401 1.57 -1.09 19.54
N GLN A 402 1.03 -2.30 19.73
CA GLN A 402 0.01 -2.86 18.83
C GLN A 402 -1.28 -2.03 18.80
N LEU A 403 -1.70 -1.49 19.95
CA LEU A 403 -2.94 -0.72 20.08
C LEU A 403 -2.86 0.68 19.46
N VAL A 404 -1.68 1.32 19.48
CA VAL A 404 -1.44 2.58 18.75
C VAL A 404 -1.66 2.34 17.24
N MET A 405 -1.04 1.30 16.69
CA MET A 405 -1.12 0.97 15.26
C MET A 405 -2.52 0.61 14.79
N THR A 406 -3.37 0.11 15.70
CA THR A 406 -4.76 -0.26 15.40
C THR A 406 -5.77 0.83 15.76
N ASN A 407 -5.30 2.07 15.96
CA ASN A 407 -6.12 3.26 16.22
C ASN A 407 -7.00 3.14 17.48
N ARG A 408 -6.46 2.51 18.53
CA ARG A 408 -7.11 2.32 19.85
C ARG A 408 -6.35 3.08 20.96
N PRO A 409 -6.26 4.43 20.86
CA PRO A 409 -5.38 5.23 21.71
C PRO A 409 -5.76 5.19 23.21
N ALA A 410 -7.05 5.04 23.54
CA ALA A 410 -7.48 4.90 24.94
C ALA A 410 -6.88 3.65 25.61
N GLU A 411 -6.86 2.53 24.90
CA GLU A 411 -6.34 1.27 25.42
C GLU A 411 -4.82 1.24 25.35
N ALA A 412 -4.24 1.84 24.31
CA ALA A 412 -2.80 2.05 24.24
C ALA A 412 -2.28 2.84 25.45
N LEU A 413 -2.95 3.95 25.79
CA LEU A 413 -2.63 4.77 26.96
C LEU A 413 -2.69 3.97 28.27
N GLN A 414 -3.75 3.20 28.48
CA GLN A 414 -3.90 2.36 29.68
C GLN A 414 -2.78 1.31 29.79
N ASN A 415 -2.42 0.67 28.68
CA ASN A 415 -1.36 -0.33 28.66
C ASN A 415 0.02 0.30 28.84
N ALA A 416 0.29 1.45 28.22
CA ALA A 416 1.52 2.21 28.39
C ALA A 416 1.76 2.61 29.86
N GLN A 417 0.75 3.17 30.53
CA GLN A 417 0.82 3.53 31.95
C GLN A 417 1.00 2.31 32.86
N ALA A 418 0.39 1.18 32.52
CA ALA A 418 0.58 -0.06 33.24
C ALA A 418 2.01 -0.60 33.07
N ALA A 419 2.57 -0.51 31.87
CA ALA A 419 3.95 -0.87 31.58
C ALA A 419 4.93 0.03 32.35
N GLU A 420 4.77 1.34 32.28
CA GLU A 420 5.64 2.33 32.92
C GLU A 420 5.78 2.08 34.43
N ARG A 421 4.68 1.78 35.13
CA ARG A 421 4.69 1.49 36.58
C ARG A 421 5.47 0.23 36.96
N GLY A 422 5.61 -0.72 36.04
CA GLY A 422 6.27 -2.01 36.28
C GLY A 422 7.67 -2.13 35.68
N LEU A 423 8.05 -1.23 34.77
CA LEU A 423 9.36 -1.24 34.11
C LEU A 423 10.40 -0.45 34.94
N PRO A 424 11.69 -0.84 34.89
CA PRO A 424 12.74 -0.08 35.57
C PRO A 424 12.82 1.36 35.03
N THR A 425 12.75 2.34 35.94
CA THR A 425 12.82 3.76 35.59
C THR A 425 14.08 4.07 34.79
N GLY A 426 13.92 4.80 33.68
CA GLY A 426 15.01 5.16 32.77
C GLY A 426 15.49 4.05 31.84
N SER A 427 14.91 2.85 31.90
CA SER A 427 15.19 1.81 30.89
C SER A 427 14.62 2.19 29.51
N PRO A 428 15.17 1.66 28.41
CA PRO A 428 14.62 1.92 27.06
C PRO A 428 13.14 1.57 26.93
N ASP A 429 12.71 0.46 27.53
CA ASP A 429 11.30 0.04 27.54
C ASP A 429 10.42 1.03 28.32
N TRP A 430 10.92 1.57 29.43
CA TRP A 430 10.23 2.58 30.23
C TRP A 430 10.06 3.90 29.46
N ILE A 431 11.12 4.37 28.80
CA ILE A 431 11.06 5.57 27.95
C ILE A 431 10.06 5.36 26.81
N ARG A 432 10.08 4.17 26.18
CA ARG A 432 9.15 3.88 25.09
C ARG A 432 7.70 3.86 25.55
N ALA A 433 7.41 3.36 26.76
CA ALA A 433 6.07 3.44 27.34
C ALA A 433 5.61 4.91 27.49
N GLN A 434 6.49 5.81 27.92
CA GLN A 434 6.17 7.24 28.03
C GLN A 434 5.89 7.89 26.67
N ASP A 435 6.66 7.54 25.64
CA ASP A 435 6.44 8.05 24.27
C ASP A 435 5.04 7.66 23.78
N ILE A 436 4.66 6.39 23.97
CA ILE A 436 3.35 5.88 23.57
C ILE A 436 2.23 6.56 24.36
N GLU A 437 2.42 6.78 25.66
CA GLU A 437 1.46 7.53 26.47
C GLU A 437 1.26 8.95 25.93
N MET A 438 2.34 9.66 25.59
CA MET A 438 2.27 11.02 25.03
C MET A 438 1.53 11.03 23.69
N GLU A 439 1.88 10.10 22.80
CA GLU A 439 1.24 9.94 21.49
C GLU A 439 -0.26 9.65 21.63
N ALA A 440 -0.62 8.67 22.46
CA ALA A 440 -2.00 8.25 22.67
C ALA A 440 -2.86 9.37 23.29
N ARG A 441 -2.30 10.17 24.22
CA ARG A 441 -2.97 11.35 24.77
C ARG A 441 -3.25 12.40 23.71
N ALA A 442 -2.25 12.72 22.89
CA ALA A 442 -2.39 13.68 21.81
C ALA A 442 -3.45 13.23 20.79
N ASP A 443 -3.53 11.94 20.49
CA ASP A 443 -4.59 11.36 19.64
C ASP A 443 -5.99 11.49 20.25
N LEU A 444 -6.13 11.23 21.55
CA LEU A 444 -7.41 11.36 22.24
C LEU A 444 -7.89 12.82 22.27
N ASP A 445 -7.00 13.77 22.52
CA ASP A 445 -7.33 15.20 22.49
C ASP A 445 -7.75 15.62 21.07
N ARG A 446 -7.02 15.21 20.03
CA ARG A 446 -7.42 15.44 18.63
C ARG A 446 -8.80 14.86 18.30
N LYS A 447 -9.12 13.67 18.80
CA LYS A 447 -10.44 13.04 18.60
C LYS A 447 -11.54 13.78 19.35
N ARG A 448 -11.26 14.31 20.54
CA ARG A 448 -12.21 15.14 21.30
C ARG A 448 -12.50 16.45 20.56
N ASP A 449 -11.48 17.10 20.02
CA ASP A 449 -11.64 18.40 19.35
C ASP A 449 -12.34 18.30 17.98
N ARG A 450 -12.42 17.09 17.41
CA ARG A 450 -13.12 16.80 16.14
C ARG A 450 -14.59 16.41 16.32
N ASN A 451 -15.00 16.06 17.53
CA ASN A 451 -16.37 15.66 17.89
C ASN A 451 -17.09 16.81 18.60
#